data_AF-A0A7Z2SIP7-F1
#
_entry.id   AF-A0A7Z2SIP7-F1
#
_cell.length_a   1.000
_cell.length_b   1.000
_cell.length_c   1.000
_cell.angle_alpha   90.00
_cell.angle_beta   90.00
_cell.angle_gamma   90.00
#
_symmetry.space_group_name_H-M   'P 1'
#
loop_
_entity.id
_entity.type
_entity.pdbx_description
1 polymer ?
#
loop_
_entity_poly.entity_id
_entity_poly.type
_entity_poly.pdbx_seq_one_letter_code
_entity_poly.pdbx_strand_id
1 'polypeptide(L)'
;MTFHHTSRIALLFAIACAATALSAGPGLAFSEAQQMCTGDAMRLCGHEVPNVQRITACMVRNRAHVSPGCRAVMDREGAARRRAAAAE
;
A
#
# COMPACT_ATOMS: atom_id res chain seq x y z
N MET A 1 15.10 24.71 -40.75
CA MET A 1 14.75 25.03 -39.33
C MET A 1 13.70 24.08 -38.73
N THR A 2 13.35 22.97 -39.40
CA THR A 2 12.30 22.01 -39.00
C THR A 2 12.82 20.77 -38.24
N PHE A 3 14.11 20.42 -38.42
CA PHE A 3 14.74 19.25 -37.78
C PHE A 3 15.01 19.42 -36.27
N HIS A 4 15.23 20.65 -35.79
CA HIS A 4 15.38 20.90 -34.35
C HIS A 4 14.03 20.91 -33.62
N HIS A 5 12.92 21.06 -34.35
CA HIS A 5 11.58 21.09 -33.77
C HIS A 5 11.09 19.66 -33.48
N THR A 6 11.34 18.72 -34.39
CA THR A 6 11.05 17.29 -34.20
C THR A 6 11.88 16.66 -33.07
N SER A 7 13.15 17.03 -32.94
CA SER A 7 14.04 16.55 -31.87
C SER A 7 13.65 17.08 -30.47
N ARG A 8 13.16 18.32 -30.38
CA ARG A 8 12.64 18.91 -29.14
C ARG A 8 11.32 18.27 -28.69
N ILE A 9 10.43 17.95 -29.63
CA ILE A 9 9.15 17.27 -29.34
C ILE A 9 9.40 15.83 -28.85
N ALA A 10 10.35 15.11 -29.44
CA ALA A 10 10.72 13.77 -29.00
C ALA A 10 11.32 13.76 -27.57
N LEU A 11 12.14 14.77 -27.24
CA LEU A 11 12.73 14.90 -25.90
C LEU A 11 11.67 15.19 -24.82
N LEU A 12 10.66 16.03 -25.13
CA LEU A 12 9.56 16.34 -24.21
C LEU A 12 8.62 15.15 -24.00
N PHE A 13 8.39 14.33 -25.03
CA PHE A 13 7.56 13.13 -24.92
C PHE A 13 8.22 12.05 -24.06
N ALA A 14 9.54 11.88 -24.14
CA ALA A 14 10.29 10.94 -23.31
C ALA A 14 10.24 11.29 -21.80
N ILE A 15 10.22 12.58 -21.46
CA ILE A 15 10.13 13.05 -20.06
C ILE A 15 8.71 12.81 -19.49
N ALA A 16 7.66 12.93 -20.32
CA ALA A 16 6.28 12.69 -19.88
C ALA A 16 5.98 11.21 -19.58
N CYS A 17 6.61 10.26 -20.27
CA CYS A 17 6.42 8.83 -20.04
C CYS A 17 7.09 8.29 -18.76
N ALA A 18 8.07 9.00 -18.19
CA ALA A 18 8.73 8.56 -16.96
C ALA A 18 7.89 8.83 -15.70
N ALA A 19 6.91 9.74 -15.76
CA ALA A 19 6.12 10.16 -14.61
C ALA A 19 4.93 9.22 -14.27
N THR A 20 4.53 8.32 -15.17
CA THR A 20 3.36 7.46 -14.99
C THR A 20 3.66 6.13 -14.28
N ALA A 21 4.93 5.80 -14.04
CA ALA A 21 5.31 4.57 -13.34
C ALA A 21 5.21 4.65 -11.81
N LEU A 22 4.97 5.84 -11.23
CA LEU A 22 5.06 6.05 -9.78
C LEU A 22 3.72 5.89 -9.02
N SER A 23 2.59 5.77 -9.71
CA SER A 23 1.27 5.71 -9.08
C SER A 23 0.76 4.28 -8.83
N ALA A 24 1.64 3.34 -8.47
CA ALA A 24 1.25 2.07 -7.86
C ALA A 24 1.13 2.25 -6.33
N GLY A 25 0.21 3.11 -5.90
CA GLY A 25 -0.14 3.24 -4.49
C GLY A 25 -0.78 1.93 -3.98
N PRO A 26 -0.59 1.54 -2.71
CA PRO A 26 -0.99 0.24 -2.16
C PRO A 26 -2.52 0.03 -2.04
N GLY A 27 -3.34 0.89 -2.63
CA GLY A 27 -4.79 0.95 -2.42
C GLY A 27 -5.57 -0.28 -2.91
N LEU A 28 -5.01 -1.07 -3.83
CA LEU A 28 -5.72 -2.22 -4.42
C LEU A 28 -5.54 -3.51 -3.59
N ALA A 29 -4.47 -3.62 -2.81
CA ALA A 29 -4.21 -4.77 -1.95
C ALA A 29 -4.91 -4.65 -0.57
N PHE A 30 -5.24 -3.43 -0.16
CA PHE A 30 -5.87 -3.16 1.13
C PHE A 30 -7.30 -3.73 1.22
N SER A 31 -8.02 -3.85 0.09
CA SER A 31 -9.38 -4.41 0.08
C SER A 31 -9.38 -5.92 0.37
N GLU A 32 -8.54 -6.69 -0.32
CA GLU A 32 -8.29 -8.10 -0.06
C GLU A 32 -7.81 -8.33 1.39
N ALA A 33 -6.81 -7.54 1.79
CA ALA A 33 -6.22 -7.57 3.12
C ALA A 33 -7.27 -7.33 4.23
N GLN A 34 -8.12 -6.32 4.02
CA GLN A 34 -9.15 -5.93 4.97
C GLN A 34 -10.19 -7.03 5.12
N GLN A 35 -10.65 -7.67 4.03
CA GLN A 35 -11.62 -8.77 4.11
C GLN A 35 -11.10 -9.91 4.98
N MET A 36 -9.82 -10.29 4.81
CA MET A 36 -9.19 -11.37 5.59
C MET A 36 -9.01 -11.02 7.07
N CYS A 37 -8.72 -9.76 7.37
CA CYS A 37 -8.48 -9.30 8.74
C CYS A 37 -9.74 -8.80 9.47
N THR A 38 -10.88 -8.58 8.79
CA THR A 38 -12.08 -7.98 9.39
C THR A 38 -12.67 -8.86 10.49
N GLY A 39 -12.74 -10.17 10.26
CA GLY A 39 -13.24 -11.11 11.28
C GLY A 39 -12.39 -11.12 12.55
N ASP A 40 -11.06 -11.08 12.41
CA ASP A 40 -10.14 -10.99 13.54
C ASP A 40 -10.18 -9.62 14.23
N ALA A 41 -10.28 -8.54 13.46
CA ALA A 41 -10.37 -7.19 14.00
C ALA A 41 -11.62 -7.01 14.87
N MET A 42 -12.78 -7.51 14.42
CA MET A 42 -14.00 -7.42 15.21
C MET A 42 -13.95 -8.34 16.45
N ARG A 43 -13.39 -9.55 16.32
CA ARG A 43 -13.28 -10.51 17.42
C ARG A 43 -12.28 -10.09 18.51
N LEU A 44 -11.13 -9.56 18.12
CA LEU A 44 -10.02 -9.22 19.03
C LEU A 44 -10.04 -7.75 19.47
N CYS A 45 -10.48 -6.85 18.58
CA CYS A 45 -10.34 -5.40 18.73
C CYS A 45 -11.68 -4.65 18.59
N GLY A 46 -12.83 -5.34 18.67
CA GLY A 46 -14.15 -4.72 18.53
C GLY A 46 -14.42 -3.57 19.50
N HIS A 47 -13.76 -3.56 20.67
CA HIS A 47 -13.84 -2.45 21.63
C HIS A 47 -13.18 -1.14 21.15
N GLU A 48 -12.38 -1.20 20.07
CA GLU A 48 -11.67 -0.04 19.51
C GLU A 48 -12.50 0.70 18.45
N VAL A 49 -13.60 0.12 18.01
CA VAL A 49 -14.52 0.73 17.04
C VAL A 49 -15.09 2.02 17.63
N PRO A 50 -15.17 3.13 16.86
CA PRO A 50 -14.93 3.25 15.41
C PRO A 50 -13.52 3.72 15.02
N ASN A 51 -12.55 3.74 15.95
CA ASN A 51 -11.25 4.32 15.68
C ASN A 51 -10.32 3.33 14.95
N VAL A 52 -10.19 3.51 13.64
CA VAL A 52 -9.34 2.65 12.78
C VAL A 52 -7.89 2.61 13.26
N GLN A 53 -7.32 3.73 13.69
CA GLN A 53 -5.93 3.78 14.16
C GLN A 53 -5.75 2.93 15.43
N ARG A 54 -6.71 2.96 16.34
CA ARG A 54 -6.69 2.13 17.55
C ARG A 54 -6.91 0.66 17.22
N ILE A 55 -7.79 0.33 16.26
CA ILE A 55 -7.97 -1.03 15.75
C ILE A 55 -6.67 -1.56 15.16
N THR A 56 -5.99 -0.78 14.29
CA THR A 56 -4.70 -1.16 13.71
C THR A 56 -3.66 -1.39 14.80
N ALA A 57 -3.55 -0.50 15.78
CA ALA A 57 -2.61 -0.67 16.90
C ALA A 57 -2.95 -1.92 17.73
N CYS A 58 -4.23 -2.19 17.98
CA CYS A 58 -4.69 -3.38 18.68
C CYS A 58 -4.36 -4.67 17.90
N MET A 59 -4.57 -4.70 16.59
CA MET A 59 -4.23 -5.83 15.72
C MET A 59 -2.73 -6.09 15.68
N VAL A 60 -1.90 -5.04 15.63
CA VAL A 60 -0.44 -5.16 15.70
C VAL A 60 -0.01 -5.76 17.03
N ARG A 61 -0.59 -5.33 18.16
CA ARG A 61 -0.32 -5.92 19.48
C ARG A 61 -0.78 -7.38 19.57
N ASN A 62 -1.91 -7.70 18.95
CA ASN A 62 -2.50 -9.04 18.94
C ASN A 62 -2.08 -9.88 17.71
N ARG A 63 -0.97 -9.56 17.03
CA ARG A 63 -0.51 -10.29 15.83
C ARG A 63 -0.31 -11.80 16.07
N ALA A 64 -0.06 -12.23 17.30
CA ALA A 64 0.03 -13.65 17.64
C ALA A 64 -1.34 -14.37 17.67
N HIS A 65 -2.44 -13.63 17.83
CA HIS A 65 -3.81 -14.14 17.99
C HIS A 65 -4.69 -13.97 16.75
N VAL A 66 -4.22 -13.26 15.73
CA VAL A 66 -4.90 -13.17 14.42
C VAL A 66 -4.74 -14.48 13.65
N SER A 67 -5.68 -14.73 12.72
CA SER A 67 -5.63 -15.86 11.80
C SER A 67 -4.34 -15.86 10.96
N PRO A 68 -3.87 -17.04 10.52
CA PRO A 68 -2.66 -17.13 9.69
C PRO A 68 -2.76 -16.34 8.39
N GLY A 69 -3.96 -16.24 7.80
CA GLY A 69 -4.21 -15.43 6.61
C GLY A 69 -4.02 -13.94 6.86
N CYS A 70 -4.62 -13.40 7.94
CA CYS A 70 -4.45 -12.00 8.30
C CYS A 70 -2.98 -11.67 8.68
N ARG A 71 -2.27 -12.58 9.34
CA ARG A 71 -0.85 -12.39 9.68
C ARG A 71 0.03 -12.24 8.43
N ALA A 72 -0.17 -13.10 7.43
CA ALA A 72 0.59 -13.04 6.17
C ALA A 72 0.38 -11.70 5.44
N VAL A 73 -0.85 -11.19 5.47
CA VAL A 73 -1.20 -9.87 4.93
C VAL A 73 -0.45 -8.76 5.66
N MET A 74 -0.52 -8.71 7.00
CA MET A 74 0.18 -7.68 7.79
C MET A 74 1.69 -7.68 7.53
N ASP A 75 2.28 -8.86 7.35
CA ASP A 75 3.70 -9.03 7.06
C ASP A 75 4.07 -8.52 5.67
N ARG A 76 3.23 -8.81 4.67
CA ARG A 76 3.38 -8.32 3.30
C ARG A 76 3.27 -6.79 3.25
N GLU A 77 2.32 -6.20 3.96
CA GLU A 77 2.17 -4.75 4.05
C GLU A 77 3.37 -4.11 4.75
N GLY A 78 3.86 -4.69 5.85
CA GLY A 78 5.06 -4.24 6.53
C GLY A 78 6.29 -4.30 5.61
N ALA A 79 6.44 -5.36 4.82
CA ALA A 79 7.50 -5.49 3.84
C ALA A 79 7.37 -4.47 2.70
N ALA A 80 6.16 -4.24 2.18
CA ALA A 80 5.91 -3.24 1.14
C ALA A 80 6.25 -1.82 1.62
N ARG A 81 5.85 -1.46 2.85
CA ARG A 81 6.20 -0.16 3.47
C ARG A 81 7.71 0.02 3.61
N ARG A 82 8.43 -1.01 4.06
CA ARG A 82 9.91 -0.96 4.15
C ARG A 82 10.56 -0.77 2.78
N ARG A 83 10.04 -1.41 1.73
CA ARG A 83 10.55 -1.24 0.37
C ARG A 83 10.30 0.16 -0.18
N ALA A 84 9.12 0.73 0.09
CA ALA A 84 8.81 2.10 -0.27
C ALA A 84 9.75 3.09 0.44
N ALA A 85 9.93 2.92 1.75
CA ALA A 85 10.84 3.76 2.55
C ALA A 85 12.33 3.62 2.16
N ALA A 86 12.73 2.51 1.54
CA ALA A 86 14.09 2.31 1.03
C ALA A 86 14.27 2.78 -0.42
N ALA A 87 13.17 3.13 -1.10
CA ALA A 87 13.19 3.69 -2.45
C ALA A 87 13.12 5.23 -2.44
N GLU A 88 12.80 5.83 -1.29
CA GLU A 88 13.05 7.24 -0.93
C GLU A 88 14.50 7.43 -0.47
#